data_AF-R4M1W6-F1
#
_entry.id   AF-R4M1W6-F1
#
_cell.length_a   1.000
_cell.length_b   1.000
_cell.length_c   1.000
_cell.angle_alpha   90.00
_cell.angle_beta   90.00
_cell.angle_gamma   90.00
#
_symmetry.space_group_name_H-M   'P 1'
#
loop_
_entity.id
_entity.type
_entity.pdbx_description
1 polymer ?
#
loop_
_entity_poly.entity_id
_entity_poly.type
_entity_poly.pdbx_seq_one_letter_code
_entity_poly.pdbx_strand_id
1 'polypeptide(L)'
;MGGRGSRLGSGGALARIVQRLLSPTRQPSRADFIGLTCVVRTGRVTRTFGQAEVHAPDGSSAIVQVRQTGADDLRAGTVALLYDVDPDGEFFWIIPATL
;
A
#
# COMPACT_ATOMS: atom_id res chain seq x y z
N MET A 1 -21.75 44.50 36.38
CA MET A 1 -22.97 44.00 35.72
C MET A 1 -22.55 42.95 34.69
N GLY A 2 -22.74 41.64 35.00
CA GLY A 2 -22.69 40.46 34.10
C GLY A 2 -21.40 40.20 33.29
N GLY A 3 -20.78 39.02 33.25
CA GLY A 3 -21.13 37.68 33.72
C GLY A 3 -20.38 36.66 32.85
N ARG A 4 -19.85 35.60 33.49
CA ARG A 4 -19.69 34.19 33.01
C ARG A 4 -18.96 34.01 31.65
N GLY A 5 -17.76 33.46 31.55
CA GLY A 5 -17.33 32.14 32.05
C GLY A 5 -17.48 31.07 30.96
N SER A 6 -16.38 30.37 30.60
CA SER A 6 -16.26 28.95 30.16
C SER A 6 -14.84 28.73 29.60
N ARG A 7 -13.93 28.06 30.32
CA ARG A 7 -13.62 26.61 30.29
C ARG A 7 -13.17 26.13 28.88
N LEU A 8 -11.87 25.91 28.70
CA LEU A 8 -11.17 24.61 28.76
C LEU A 8 -11.41 23.69 27.55
N GLY A 9 -10.31 23.33 26.88
CA GLY A 9 -10.16 22.17 26.00
C GLY A 9 -8.72 22.13 25.50
N SER A 10 -7.80 21.43 26.19
CA SER A 10 -7.46 20.02 25.92
C SER A 10 -6.90 19.88 24.50
N GLY A 11 -5.58 19.85 24.30
CA GLY A 11 -4.77 18.67 24.59
C GLY A 11 -4.38 18.02 23.25
N GLY A 12 -3.10 18.03 22.91
CA GLY A 12 -2.61 17.45 21.66
C GLY A 12 -1.10 17.47 21.62
N ALA A 13 -0.49 16.52 22.31
CA ALA A 13 0.95 16.35 22.41
C ALA A 13 1.61 16.24 21.03
N LEU A 14 2.74 16.94 20.92
CA LEU A 14 3.83 16.81 19.95
C LEU A 14 3.88 15.42 19.31
N ALA A 15 3.37 15.28 18.09
CA ALA A 15 3.64 14.11 17.25
C ALA A 15 5.12 14.17 16.87
N ARG A 16 5.95 13.47 17.65
CA ARG A 16 7.37 13.25 17.39
C ARG A 16 7.50 12.60 16.01
N ILE A 17 7.95 13.37 15.04
CA ILE A 17 8.52 12.84 13.81
C ILE A 17 9.79 12.08 14.23
N VAL A 18 9.64 10.76 14.38
CA VAL A 18 10.77 9.85 14.47
C VAL A 18 11.33 9.77 13.05
N GLN A 19 12.24 10.69 12.71
CA GLN A 19 13.14 10.53 11.57
C GLN A 19 14.00 9.30 11.89
N ARG A 20 13.49 8.15 11.46
CA ARG A 20 14.17 6.87 11.55
C ARG A 20 15.50 7.06 10.83
N LEU A 21 16.60 6.84 11.56
CA LEU A 21 17.95 6.71 11.03
C LEU A 21 17.94 5.58 10.00
N LEU A 22 17.56 5.90 8.78
CA LEU A 22 17.52 4.97 7.67
C LEU A 22 18.89 5.10 7.00
N SER A 23 19.70 4.05 7.14
CA SER A 23 20.71 3.73 6.13
C SER A 23 20.06 3.96 4.76
N PRO A 24 20.79 4.46 3.74
CA PRO A 24 20.24 4.62 2.40
C PRO A 24 19.98 3.22 1.81
N THR A 25 18.89 2.57 2.25
CA THR A 25 18.35 1.40 1.61
C THR A 25 17.93 1.88 0.24
N ARG A 26 18.54 1.31 -0.81
CA ARG A 26 18.15 1.54 -2.20
C ARG A 26 16.63 1.38 -2.26
N GLN A 27 15.91 2.46 -2.56
CA GLN A 27 14.47 2.40 -2.76
C GLN A 27 14.22 1.29 -3.80
N PRO A 28 13.43 0.25 -3.49
CA PRO A 28 13.14 -0.79 -4.47
C PRO A 28 12.52 -0.15 -5.70
N SER A 29 13.08 -0.46 -6.87
CA SER A 29 12.51 -0.05 -8.15
C SER A 29 11.29 -0.92 -8.45
N ARG A 30 10.37 -0.42 -9.28
CA ARG A 30 9.15 -1.16 -9.63
C ARG A 30 9.45 -2.52 -10.26
N ALA A 31 10.49 -2.59 -11.08
CA ALA A 31 10.95 -3.84 -11.69
C ALA A 31 11.39 -4.87 -10.64
N ASP A 32 11.87 -4.43 -9.47
CA ASP A 32 12.28 -5.33 -8.37
C ASP A 32 11.08 -6.03 -7.71
N PHE A 33 9.84 -5.59 -8.00
CA PHE A 33 8.62 -6.23 -7.48
C PHE A 33 8.00 -7.25 -8.43
N ILE A 34 8.42 -7.29 -9.69
CA ILE A 34 7.90 -8.27 -10.65
C ILE A 34 8.34 -9.68 -10.27
N GLY A 35 7.41 -10.62 -10.31
CA GLY A 35 7.60 -12.01 -9.87
C GLY A 35 7.41 -12.21 -8.36
N LEU A 36 7.19 -11.14 -7.58
CA LEU A 36 6.85 -11.27 -6.16
C LEU A 36 5.36 -11.48 -5.95
N THR A 37 5.03 -12.16 -4.85
CA THR A 37 3.65 -12.22 -4.37
C THR A 37 3.29 -10.98 -3.59
N CYS A 38 2.00 -10.66 -3.61
CA CYS A 38 1.41 -9.54 -2.90
C CYS A 38 0.10 -9.97 -2.23
N VAL A 39 -0.32 -9.22 -1.22
CA VAL A 39 -1.60 -9.40 -0.53
C VAL A 39 -2.50 -8.23 -0.84
N VAL A 40 -3.67 -8.49 -1.42
CA VAL A 40 -4.64 -7.44 -1.74
C VAL A 40 -5.12 -6.76 -0.45
N ARG A 41 -5.19 -5.44 -0.47
CA ARG A 41 -5.65 -4.59 0.65
C ARG A 41 -6.95 -3.86 0.37
N THR A 42 -7.37 -3.76 -0.89
CA THR A 42 -8.66 -3.18 -1.28
C THR A 42 -9.81 -4.19 -1.19
N GLY A 43 -11.05 -3.71 -1.15
CA GLY A 43 -12.24 -4.57 -1.13
C GLY A 43 -12.38 -5.45 -2.39
N ARG A 44 -12.00 -4.92 -3.56
CA ARG A 44 -11.94 -5.67 -4.82
C ARG A 44 -10.96 -5.00 -5.79
N VAL A 45 -10.12 -5.79 -6.44
CA VAL A 45 -9.28 -5.32 -7.55
C VAL A 45 -10.08 -5.36 -8.85
N THR A 46 -9.93 -4.34 -9.67
CA THR A 46 -10.65 -4.17 -10.94
C THR A 46 -9.67 -3.89 -12.07
N ARG A 47 -10.19 -3.64 -13.28
CA ARG A 47 -9.41 -3.18 -14.43
C ARG A 47 -8.82 -1.78 -14.29
N THR A 48 -9.25 -1.00 -13.31
CA THR A 48 -8.86 0.42 -13.17
C THR A 48 -8.31 0.75 -11.78
N PHE A 49 -8.52 -0.12 -10.79
CA PHE A 49 -8.22 0.20 -9.40
C PHE A 49 -7.95 -1.03 -8.53
N GLY A 50 -7.00 -0.88 -7.61
CA GLY A 50 -6.73 -1.78 -6.50
C GLY A 50 -5.49 -1.38 -5.71
N GLN A 51 -5.38 -1.88 -4.47
CA GLN A 51 -4.18 -1.79 -3.64
C GLN A 51 -3.72 -3.19 -3.23
N ALA A 52 -2.42 -3.39 -3.21
CA ALA A 52 -1.80 -4.56 -2.59
C ALA A 52 -0.56 -4.18 -1.78
N GLU A 53 -0.24 -5.00 -0.79
CA GLU A 53 1.04 -4.96 -0.10
C GLU A 53 1.97 -6.01 -0.70
N VAL A 54 3.20 -5.61 -1.06
CA VAL A 54 4.27 -6.52 -1.48
C VAL A 54 5.31 -6.62 -0.38
N HIS A 55 5.83 -7.81 -0.15
CA HIS A 55 6.94 -8.06 0.76
C HIS A 55 8.20 -8.34 -0.07
N ALA A 56 9.22 -7.50 0.11
CA ALA A 56 10.50 -7.68 -0.55
C ALA A 56 11.36 -8.71 0.21
N PRO A 57 12.33 -9.37 -0.46
CA PRO A 57 13.22 -10.35 0.17
C PRO A 57 14.08 -9.79 1.32
N ASP A 58 14.29 -8.47 1.35
CA ASP A 58 15.02 -7.77 2.42
C ASP A 58 14.16 -7.55 3.69
N GLY A 59 12.93 -8.06 3.70
CA GLY A 59 11.98 -7.95 4.80
C GLY A 59 11.21 -6.62 4.82
N SER A 60 11.45 -5.72 3.86
CA SER A 60 10.64 -4.51 3.71
C SER A 60 9.27 -4.80 3.09
N SER A 61 8.32 -3.90 3.29
CA SER A 61 7.04 -3.93 2.59
C SER A 61 6.68 -2.59 1.98
N ALA A 62 5.88 -2.64 0.90
CA ALA A 62 5.40 -1.46 0.19
C ALA A 62 3.94 -1.66 -0.23
N ILE A 63 3.17 -0.56 -0.22
CA ILE A 63 1.83 -0.53 -0.81
C ILE A 63 1.95 -0.09 -2.27
N VAL A 64 1.37 -0.86 -3.18
CA VAL A 64 1.39 -0.61 -4.63
C VAL A 64 -0.01 -0.58 -5.22
N GLN A 65 -0.17 0.23 -6.26
CA GLN A 65 -1.39 0.23 -7.09
C GLN A 65 -1.40 -1.04 -7.94
N VAL A 66 -2.53 -1.74 -7.97
CA VAL A 66 -2.70 -2.97 -8.75
C VAL A 66 -3.97 -2.96 -9.57
N ARG A 67 -3.95 -3.69 -10.69
CA ARG A 67 -5.10 -3.93 -11.55
C ARG A 67 -5.09 -5.37 -12.03
N GLN A 68 -6.25 -5.85 -12.49
CA GLN A 68 -6.37 -7.15 -13.16
C GLN A 68 -6.98 -6.97 -14.55
N THR A 69 -6.60 -7.82 -15.49
CA THR A 69 -7.22 -7.88 -16.83
C THR A 69 -8.44 -8.79 -16.84
N GLY A 70 -8.50 -9.77 -15.94
CA GLY A 70 -9.58 -10.74 -15.81
C GLY A 70 -10.79 -10.25 -15.00
N ALA A 71 -11.52 -11.22 -14.47
CA ALA A 71 -12.67 -11.03 -13.58
C ALA A 71 -12.52 -11.84 -12.28
N ASP A 72 -11.29 -12.20 -11.93
CA ASP A 72 -10.95 -12.98 -10.73
C ASP A 72 -11.44 -12.26 -9.46
N ASP A 73 -11.82 -13.04 -8.44
CA ASP A 73 -12.29 -12.50 -7.16
C ASP A 73 -11.12 -12.14 -6.23
N LEU A 74 -10.35 -11.15 -6.65
CA LEU A 74 -9.22 -10.59 -5.90
C LEU A 74 -9.72 -9.58 -4.86
N ARG A 75 -9.91 -10.04 -3.62
CA ARG A 75 -10.42 -9.25 -2.48
C ARG A 75 -9.35 -9.07 -1.41
N ALA A 76 -9.61 -8.23 -0.43
CA ALA A 76 -8.72 -8.04 0.71
C ALA A 76 -8.30 -9.39 1.33
N GLY A 77 -6.99 -9.60 1.48
CA GLY A 77 -6.40 -10.84 1.97
C GLY A 77 -6.04 -11.86 0.90
N THR A 78 -6.53 -11.72 -0.34
CA THR A 78 -6.14 -12.62 -1.45
C THR A 78 -4.66 -12.44 -1.77
N VAL A 79 -3.95 -13.57 -1.92
CA VAL A 79 -2.56 -13.60 -2.38
C VAL A 79 -2.54 -13.65 -3.91
N ALA A 80 -1.74 -12.79 -4.53
CA ALA A 80 -1.65 -12.63 -5.98
C ALA A 80 -0.19 -12.41 -6.41
N LEU A 81 0.13 -12.69 -7.67
CA LEU A 81 1.45 -12.48 -8.27
C LEU A 81 1.48 -11.17 -9.05
N LEU A 82 2.50 -10.34 -8.84
CA LEU A 82 2.80 -9.17 -9.67
C LEU A 82 3.54 -9.64 -10.93
N TYR A 83 2.89 -9.65 -12.09
CA TYR A 83 3.47 -10.24 -13.31
C TYR A 83 3.94 -9.22 -14.33
N ASP A 84 3.44 -7.98 -14.27
CA ASP A 84 3.86 -6.91 -15.18
C ASP A 84 3.58 -5.53 -14.56
N VAL A 85 4.18 -4.50 -15.14
CA VAL A 85 3.85 -3.10 -14.87
C VAL A 85 3.14 -2.54 -16.09
N ASP A 86 2.20 -1.62 -15.90
CA ASP A 86 1.66 -0.89 -17.04
C ASP A 86 2.76 -0.05 -17.75
N PRO A 87 2.59 0.26 -19.05
CA PRO A 87 3.61 0.97 -19.83
C PRO A 87 4.04 2.32 -19.24
N ASP A 88 3.15 3.04 -18.56
CA ASP A 88 3.43 4.33 -17.94
C ASP A 88 4.02 4.18 -16.51
N GLY A 89 4.06 2.95 -15.98
CA GLY A 89 4.69 2.64 -14.70
C GLY A 89 3.85 3.02 -13.47
N GLU A 90 2.57 3.31 -13.63
CA GLU A 90 1.68 3.78 -12.58
C GLU A 90 1.12 2.65 -11.72
N PHE A 91 0.87 1.46 -12.30
CA PHE A 91 0.29 0.32 -11.60
C PHE A 91 0.85 -1.02 -12.06
N PHE A 92 0.69 -2.03 -11.20
CA PHE A 92 1.07 -3.41 -11.49
C PHE A 92 -0.13 -4.23 -11.94
N TRP A 93 0.12 -5.17 -12.84
CA TRP A 93 -0.84 -6.20 -13.18
C TRP A 93 -0.67 -7.42 -12.26
N ILE A 94 -1.79 -7.94 -11.76
CA ILE A 94 -1.80 -9.11 -10.88
C ILE A 94 -2.70 -10.23 -11.38
N ILE A 95 -2.34 -11.45 -11.01
CA ILE A 95 -3.14 -12.68 -11.16
C ILE A 95 -3.21 -13.44 -9.83
N PRO A 96 -4.23 -14.28 -9.60
CA PRO A 96 -4.24 -15.17 -8.43
C PRO A 96 -2.96 -16.01 -8.36
N ALA A 97 -2.39 -16.17 -7.15
CA ALA A 97 -1.20 -16.99 -6.96
C ALA A 97 -1.51 -18.50 -6.93
N THR A 98 -2.79 -18.87 -6.82
CA THR A 98 -3.29 -20.24 -6.88
C THR A 98 -3.78 -20.51 -8.30
N LEU A 99 -2.94 -21.16 -9.12
CA LEU A 99 -3.36 -21.77 -10.38
C LEU A 99 -4.03 -23.12 -10.13
#